data_AF-A0A1E3IP75-F1
#
_entry.id   AF-A0A1E3IP75-F1
#
_cell.length_a   1.000
_cell.length_b   1.000
_cell.length_c   1.000
_cell.angle_alpha   90.00
_cell.angle_beta   90.00
_cell.angle_gamma   90.00
#
_symmetry.space_group_name_H-M   'P 1'
#
loop_
_entity.id
_entity.type
_entity.pdbx_description
1 polymer ?
#
loop_
_entity_poly.entity_id
_entity_poly.type
_entity_poly.pdbx_seq_one_letter_code
_entity_poly.pdbx_strand_id
1 'polypeptide(L)'
;MSSQVTSQVWYANDTDYDEDTISINGILERSAVKSFSSRQPAGDKEKTAYVWTSNFIENDSKNIYRASFTSGANASRNTKAENDDYMLRANEVSTFLHDSLKDSASQWGDQCRTQQSAKPLRDAEKSTFDSLVNTMPDRYGDIGLGSVDRETMKQVLLYDENQGDLSSGGNVVGANMEEGDDMKMVAGMPFVRTGASIGYGFLSQQPSFYHGDDRDD
;
A
#
# COMPACT_ATOMS: atom_id res chain seq x y z
N MET A 1 7.15 -8.45 11.14
CA MET A 1 6.93 -8.38 9.69
C MET A 1 6.58 -6.96 9.31
N SER A 2 7.09 -6.51 8.17
CA SER A 2 6.81 -5.20 7.58
C SER A 2 5.54 -5.23 6.73
N SER A 3 4.93 -4.06 6.55
CA SER A 3 3.99 -3.84 5.45
C SER A 3 4.71 -3.82 4.10
N GLN A 4 4.03 -4.30 3.05
CA GLN A 4 4.50 -4.17 1.68
C GLN A 4 3.72 -3.10 0.93
N VAL A 5 4.39 -2.43 0.00
CA VAL A 5 3.83 -1.53 -1.00
C VAL A 5 4.30 -2.00 -2.36
N THR A 6 3.38 -2.10 -3.31
CA THR A 6 3.67 -2.52 -4.68
C THR A 6 3.08 -1.50 -5.64
N SER A 7 3.81 -1.16 -6.69
CA SER A 7 3.36 -0.35 -7.81
C SER A 7 3.60 -1.12 -9.10
N GLN A 8 2.60 -1.14 -9.98
CA GLN A 8 2.63 -1.82 -11.28
C GLN A 8 2.10 -0.89 -12.37
N VAL A 9 2.79 -0.90 -13.50
CA VAL A 9 2.44 -0.10 -14.69
C VAL A 9 2.39 -1.00 -15.91
N TRP A 10 1.24 -1.03 -16.57
CA TRP A 10 1.10 -1.66 -17.89
C TRP A 10 1.02 -0.57 -18.96
N TYR A 11 1.98 -0.58 -19.86
CA TYR A 11 2.08 0.43 -20.90
C TYR A 11 1.01 0.22 -21.98
N ALA A 12 0.53 1.32 -22.58
CA ALA A 12 -0.47 1.25 -23.64
C ALA A 12 0.05 0.61 -24.93
N ASN A 13 1.33 0.83 -25.23
CA ASN A 13 1.98 0.44 -26.49
C ASN A 13 2.98 -0.71 -26.33
N ASP A 14 3.04 -1.32 -25.14
CA ASP A 14 3.97 -2.40 -24.84
C ASP A 14 3.21 -3.59 -24.24
N THR A 15 3.77 -4.78 -24.48
CA THR A 15 3.40 -5.99 -23.75
C THR A 15 4.13 -6.10 -22.42
N ASP A 16 5.20 -5.34 -22.24
CA ASP A 16 5.98 -5.31 -21.01
C ASP A 16 5.30 -4.51 -19.90
N TYR A 17 5.64 -4.83 -18.66
CA TYR A 17 5.11 -4.17 -17.47
C TYR A 17 6.24 -3.84 -16.51
N ASP A 18 6.17 -2.65 -15.91
CA ASP A 18 7.11 -2.23 -14.87
C ASP A 18 6.50 -2.42 -13.49
N GLU A 19 7.34 -2.85 -12.55
CA GLU A 19 6.95 -3.16 -11.19
C GLU A 19 8.01 -2.69 -10.20
N ASP A 20 7.56 -2.13 -9.09
CA ASP A 20 8.38 -1.89 -7.91
C ASP A 20 7.64 -2.39 -6.66
N THR A 21 8.33 -3.14 -5.82
CA THR A 21 7.82 -3.63 -4.54
C THR A 21 8.79 -3.25 -3.43
N ILE A 22 8.29 -2.47 -2.48
CA ILE A 22 9.06 -1.90 -1.37
C ILE A 22 8.46 -2.39 -0.06
N SER A 23 9.32 -2.72 0.90
CA SER A 23 8.88 -2.97 2.28
C SER A 23 8.99 -1.68 3.09
N ILE A 24 7.93 -1.33 3.82
CA ILE A 24 7.96 -0.23 4.81
C ILE A 24 8.28 -0.83 6.17
N ASN A 25 9.29 -0.33 6.89
CA ASN A 25 9.58 -0.82 8.22
C ASN A 25 8.44 -0.45 9.18
N GLY A 26 8.00 -1.44 9.93
CA GLY A 26 6.82 -1.33 10.79
C GLY A 26 5.54 -1.75 10.09
N ILE A 27 4.43 -1.60 10.81
CA ILE A 27 3.11 -2.06 10.38
C ILE A 27 2.21 -0.85 10.30
N LEU A 28 1.69 -0.63 9.09
CA LEU A 28 0.69 0.38 8.81
C LEU A 28 -0.60 0.05 9.57
N GLU A 29 -1.16 0.95 10.38
CA GLU A 29 -2.42 0.73 11.11
C GLU A 29 -3.59 1.48 10.46
N ARG A 30 -4.70 0.79 10.24
CA ARG A 30 -5.91 1.35 9.60
C ARG A 30 -6.64 2.37 10.47
N SER A 31 -6.65 2.19 11.80
CA SER A 31 -7.62 2.81 12.70
C SER A 31 -7.36 4.29 13.04
N ALA A 32 -6.20 4.85 12.69
CA ALA A 32 -5.77 6.07 13.35
C ALA A 32 -6.16 7.38 12.62
N VAL A 33 -6.87 7.34 11.48
CA VAL A 33 -7.64 8.51 10.98
C VAL A 33 -8.93 8.06 10.27
N LYS A 34 -10.03 8.80 10.50
CA LYS A 34 -11.36 8.73 9.84
C LYS A 34 -11.34 8.84 8.30
N SER A 35 -10.17 8.89 7.65
CA SER A 35 -10.00 9.14 6.21
C SER A 35 -10.12 7.89 5.35
N PHE A 36 -10.02 6.68 5.91
CA PHE A 36 -10.35 5.44 5.19
C PHE A 36 -11.87 5.20 5.19
N SER A 37 -12.65 6.19 4.74
CA SER A 37 -14.05 5.99 4.38
C SER A 37 -14.11 5.28 3.02
N SER A 38 -13.58 4.06 2.96
CA SER A 38 -13.89 3.14 1.89
C SER A 38 -15.20 2.45 2.25
N ARG A 39 -16.13 2.37 1.29
CA ARG A 39 -17.40 1.64 1.42
C ARG A 39 -17.09 0.17 1.71
N GLN A 40 -17.01 -0.21 2.99
CA GLN A 40 -17.08 -1.62 3.34
C GLN A 40 -18.52 -2.10 3.11
N PRO A 41 -18.72 -3.28 2.50
CA PRO A 41 -20.00 -3.93 2.51
C PRO A 41 -20.46 -4.11 3.96
N ALA A 42 -21.64 -3.59 4.30
CA ALA A 42 -22.23 -3.78 5.61
C ALA A 42 -22.47 -5.28 5.84
N GLY A 43 -21.76 -5.91 6.78
CA GLY A 43 -22.01 -7.30 7.19
C GLY A 43 -20.78 -8.14 7.54
N ASP A 44 -19.58 -7.72 7.17
CA ASP A 44 -18.38 -8.52 7.46
C ASP A 44 -17.89 -8.32 8.88
N LYS A 45 -17.55 -9.42 9.55
CA LYS A 45 -16.76 -9.41 10.79
C LYS A 45 -15.52 -8.55 10.58
N GLU A 46 -15.12 -7.82 11.61
CA GLU A 46 -13.95 -6.95 11.58
C GLU A 46 -12.72 -7.73 11.09
N LYS A 47 -12.17 -7.35 9.93
CA LYS A 47 -10.96 -7.96 9.36
C LYS A 47 -9.74 -7.50 10.15
N THR A 48 -8.76 -8.37 10.32
CA THR A 48 -7.55 -8.18 11.15
C THR A 48 -6.45 -7.44 10.40
N ALA A 49 -6.37 -7.62 9.09
CA ALA A 49 -5.49 -6.90 8.19
C ALA A 49 -6.15 -6.68 6.82
N TYR A 50 -5.57 -5.80 6.02
CA TYR A 50 -6.12 -5.35 4.75
C TYR A 50 -5.05 -5.28 3.67
N VAL A 51 -5.45 -5.62 2.45
CA VAL A 51 -4.79 -5.19 1.21
C VAL A 51 -5.58 -4.02 0.65
N TRP A 52 -4.92 -2.87 0.51
CA TRP A 52 -5.48 -1.66 -0.10
C TRP A 52 -4.99 -1.52 -1.52
N THR A 53 -5.85 -1.07 -2.41
CA THR A 53 -5.56 -1.00 -3.85
C THR A 53 -5.96 0.37 -4.40
N SER A 54 -5.19 0.86 -5.38
CA SER A 54 -5.54 2.03 -6.18
C SER A 54 -5.31 1.70 -7.64
N ASN A 55 -6.35 1.85 -8.45
CA ASN A 55 -6.35 1.44 -9.85
C ASN A 55 -6.86 2.61 -10.70
N PHE A 56 -6.07 3.08 -11.66
CA PHE A 56 -6.45 4.16 -12.58
C PHE A 56 -5.77 4.02 -13.95
N ILE A 57 -6.36 4.67 -14.95
CA ILE A 57 -5.74 4.83 -16.27
C ILE A 57 -5.33 6.29 -16.39
N GLU A 58 -4.08 6.53 -16.77
CA GLU A 58 -3.61 7.90 -16.98
C GLU A 58 -4.15 8.45 -18.31
N ASN A 59 -4.63 9.69 -18.28
CA ASN A 59 -5.33 10.27 -19.42
C ASN A 59 -4.44 10.43 -20.66
N ASP A 60 -3.17 10.76 -20.47
CA ASP A 60 -2.27 11.13 -21.56
C ASP A 60 -1.58 9.89 -22.14
N SER A 61 -0.89 9.13 -21.30
CA SER A 61 -0.15 7.92 -21.70
C SER A 61 -1.05 6.72 -22.00
N LYS A 62 -2.30 6.73 -21.49
CA LYS A 62 -3.21 5.57 -21.47
C LYS A 62 -2.64 4.35 -20.76
N ASN A 63 -1.58 4.53 -19.98
CA ASN A 63 -1.02 3.47 -19.15
C ASN A 63 -2.00 3.11 -18.04
N ILE A 64 -2.02 1.83 -17.68
CA ILE A 64 -2.82 1.32 -16.59
C ILE A 64 -1.92 1.24 -15.37
N TYR A 65 -2.32 1.91 -14.29
CA TYR A 65 -1.61 1.93 -13.02
C TYR A 65 -2.39 1.14 -11.99
N ARG A 66 -1.69 0.24 -11.31
CA ARG A 66 -2.12 -0.40 -10.07
C ARG A 66 -1.08 -0.11 -9.01
N ALA A 67 -1.55 0.21 -7.82
CA ALA A 67 -0.69 0.18 -6.65
C ALA A 67 -1.45 -0.46 -5.50
N SER A 68 -0.73 -1.11 -4.60
CA SER A 68 -1.29 -1.75 -3.42
C SER A 68 -0.40 -1.61 -2.21
N PHE A 69 -0.99 -1.63 -1.02
CA PHE A 69 -0.25 -1.75 0.22
C PHE A 69 -1.00 -2.55 1.27
N THR A 70 -0.29 -3.08 2.26
CA THR A 70 -0.88 -3.86 3.36
C THR A 70 -0.89 -3.10 4.67
N SER A 71 -1.94 -3.26 5.47
CA SER A 71 -2.06 -2.65 6.81
C SER A 71 -2.77 -3.56 7.81
N GLY A 72 -2.39 -3.48 9.09
CA GLY A 72 -3.14 -4.07 10.20
C GLY A 72 -4.35 -3.22 10.59
N ALA A 73 -5.42 -3.84 11.09
CA ALA A 73 -6.62 -3.12 11.52
C ALA A 73 -6.44 -2.45 12.89
N ASN A 74 -5.85 -3.19 13.83
CA ASN A 74 -5.71 -2.83 15.24
C ASN A 74 -4.27 -3.08 15.73
N ALA A 75 -3.27 -2.70 14.92
CA ALA A 75 -1.87 -3.04 15.17
C ALA A 75 -1.37 -2.53 16.53
N SER A 76 -1.80 -1.34 16.97
CA SER A 76 -1.49 -0.77 18.29
C SER A 76 -1.99 -1.61 19.48
N ARG A 77 -3.02 -2.43 19.30
CA ARG A 77 -3.68 -3.19 20.36
C ARG A 77 -3.27 -4.66 20.41
N ASN A 78 -2.75 -5.18 19.31
CA ASN A 78 -2.32 -6.57 19.19
C ASN A 78 -0.91 -6.78 19.76
N THR A 79 -0.59 -8.02 20.12
CA THR A 79 0.78 -8.41 20.42
C THR A 79 1.66 -8.39 19.16
N LYS A 80 2.98 -8.35 19.35
CA LYS A 80 3.94 -8.43 18.23
C LYS A 80 3.73 -9.68 17.38
N ALA A 81 3.52 -10.84 18.01
CA ALA A 81 3.37 -12.10 17.31
C ALA A 81 2.09 -12.12 16.44
N GLU A 82 0.98 -11.60 16.95
CA GLU A 82 -0.27 -11.48 16.20
C GLU A 82 -0.11 -10.54 15.01
N ASN A 83 0.51 -9.38 15.23
CA ASN A 83 0.79 -8.42 14.16
C ASN A 83 1.71 -9.00 13.07
N ASP A 84 2.75 -9.74 13.49
CA ASP A 84 3.66 -10.39 12.55
C ASP A 84 2.93 -11.44 11.71
N ASP A 85 2.02 -12.22 12.30
CA ASP A 85 1.18 -13.20 11.59
C ASP A 85 0.19 -12.53 10.62
N TYR A 86 -0.57 -11.54 11.08
CA TYR A 86 -1.56 -10.85 10.24
C TYR A 86 -0.91 -10.19 9.02
N MET A 87 0.26 -9.56 9.22
CA MET A 87 0.97 -8.90 8.13
C MET A 87 1.65 -9.88 7.20
N LEU A 88 2.17 -11.01 7.70
CA LEU A 88 2.64 -12.09 6.83
C LEU A 88 1.52 -12.55 5.89
N ARG A 89 0.33 -12.83 6.42
CA ARG A 89 -0.80 -13.31 5.63
C ARG A 89 -1.34 -12.24 4.68
N ALA A 90 -1.38 -10.97 5.09
CA ALA A 90 -1.76 -9.87 4.19
C ALA A 90 -0.76 -9.70 3.03
N ASN A 91 0.54 -9.83 3.29
CA ASN A 91 1.59 -9.80 2.28
C ASN A 91 1.50 -10.99 1.31
N GLU A 92 1.21 -12.20 1.82
CA GLU A 92 0.93 -13.38 0.99
C GLU A 92 -0.26 -13.13 0.05
N VAL A 93 -1.36 -12.57 0.56
CA VAL A 93 -2.53 -12.22 -0.27
C VAL A 93 -2.16 -11.16 -1.31
N SER A 94 -1.42 -10.12 -0.93
CA SER A 94 -0.97 -9.07 -1.86
C SER A 94 -0.12 -9.65 -2.99
N THR A 95 0.81 -10.55 -2.67
CA THR A 95 1.65 -11.26 -3.64
C THR A 95 0.83 -12.16 -4.55
N PHE A 96 -0.14 -12.91 -4.00
CA PHE A 96 -1.01 -13.75 -4.80
C PHE A 96 -1.87 -12.95 -5.79
N LEU A 97 -2.42 -11.81 -5.34
CA LEU A 97 -3.18 -10.91 -6.22
C LEU A 97 -2.30 -10.35 -7.32
N HIS A 98 -1.10 -9.91 -6.96
CA HIS A 98 -0.08 -9.45 -7.89
C HIS A 98 0.16 -10.47 -9.01
N ASP A 99 0.52 -11.70 -8.65
CA ASP A 99 0.88 -12.75 -9.61
C ASP A 99 -0.31 -13.15 -10.50
N SER A 100 -1.48 -13.31 -9.90
CA SER A 100 -2.71 -13.68 -10.63
C SER A 100 -3.16 -12.60 -11.61
N LEU A 101 -3.02 -11.31 -11.24
CA LEU A 101 -3.36 -10.20 -12.12
C LEU A 101 -2.37 -10.07 -13.27
N LYS A 102 -1.08 -10.34 -13.02
CA LYS A 102 -0.07 -10.42 -14.07
C LYS A 102 -0.40 -11.52 -15.08
N ASP A 103 -0.74 -12.71 -14.62
CA ASP A 103 -1.09 -13.84 -15.49
C ASP A 103 -2.36 -13.59 -16.32
N SER A 104 -3.30 -12.80 -15.79
CA SER A 104 -4.55 -12.43 -16.45
C SER A 104 -4.51 -11.08 -17.20
N ALA A 105 -3.34 -10.43 -17.30
CA ALA A 105 -3.19 -9.08 -17.85
C ALA A 105 -3.71 -8.92 -19.28
N SER A 106 -3.56 -9.96 -20.11
CA SER A 106 -4.09 -9.97 -21.47
C SER A 106 -5.62 -9.86 -21.53
N GLN A 107 -6.34 -10.33 -20.51
CA GLN A 107 -7.80 -10.32 -20.49
C GLN A 107 -8.35 -8.99 -20.01
N TRP A 108 -7.94 -8.56 -18.81
CA TRP A 108 -8.47 -7.32 -18.23
C TRP A 108 -7.83 -6.08 -18.86
N GLY A 109 -6.57 -6.15 -19.32
CA GLY A 109 -5.84 -5.02 -19.92
C GLY A 109 -6.50 -4.51 -21.20
N ASP A 110 -6.86 -5.42 -22.10
CA ASP A 110 -7.55 -5.08 -23.36
C ASP A 110 -8.93 -4.48 -23.12
N GLN A 111 -9.66 -4.99 -22.13
CA GLN A 111 -10.94 -4.42 -21.72
C GLN A 111 -10.77 -3.02 -21.12
N CYS A 112 -9.74 -2.82 -20.28
CA CYS A 112 -9.42 -1.52 -19.71
C CYS A 112 -9.14 -0.48 -20.79
N ARG A 113 -8.34 -0.82 -21.81
CA ARG A 113 -8.02 0.06 -22.94
C ARG A 113 -9.25 0.35 -23.80
N THR A 114 -10.02 -0.68 -24.13
CA THR A 114 -11.25 -0.56 -24.95
C THR A 114 -12.30 0.33 -24.27
N GLN A 115 -12.51 0.15 -22.97
CA GLN A 115 -13.51 0.89 -22.20
C GLN A 115 -12.97 2.23 -21.66
N GLN A 116 -11.67 2.49 -21.81
CA GLN A 116 -10.96 3.59 -21.15
C GLN A 116 -11.29 3.70 -19.66
N SER A 117 -11.28 2.56 -18.97
CA SER A 117 -11.70 2.45 -17.58
C SER A 117 -10.88 1.41 -16.83
N ALA A 118 -10.48 1.72 -15.58
CA ALA A 118 -9.82 0.76 -14.70
C ALA A 118 -10.79 -0.27 -14.07
N LYS A 119 -12.09 -0.23 -14.44
CA LYS A 119 -13.12 -1.12 -13.89
C LYS A 119 -12.83 -2.62 -14.14
N PRO A 120 -12.44 -3.06 -15.35
CA PRO A 120 -12.08 -4.47 -15.58
C PRO A 120 -10.97 -4.98 -14.66
N LEU A 121 -9.92 -4.18 -14.43
CA LEU A 121 -8.85 -4.51 -13.49
C LEU A 121 -9.38 -4.66 -12.05
N ARG A 122 -10.22 -3.72 -11.58
CA ARG A 122 -10.84 -3.80 -10.24
C ARG A 122 -11.73 -5.03 -10.08
N ASP A 123 -12.48 -5.38 -11.12
CA ASP A 123 -13.37 -6.54 -11.12
C ASP A 123 -12.55 -7.84 -11.12
N ALA A 124 -11.45 -7.92 -11.88
CA ALA A 124 -10.52 -9.06 -11.88
C ALA A 124 -9.82 -9.23 -10.52
N GLU A 125 -9.37 -8.12 -9.92
CA GLU A 125 -8.73 -8.12 -8.60
C GLU A 125 -9.66 -8.61 -7.51
N LYS A 126 -10.90 -8.07 -7.47
CA LYS A 126 -11.92 -8.51 -6.53
C LYS A 126 -12.25 -9.99 -6.72
N SER A 127 -12.46 -10.43 -7.97
CA SER A 127 -12.76 -11.84 -8.26
C SER A 127 -11.63 -12.77 -7.81
N THR A 128 -10.38 -12.37 -7.99
CA THR A 128 -9.19 -13.14 -7.57
C THR A 128 -9.12 -13.24 -6.06
N PHE A 129 -9.32 -12.11 -5.35
CA PHE A 129 -9.35 -12.08 -3.90
C PHE A 129 -10.46 -12.96 -3.32
N ASP A 130 -11.69 -12.80 -3.82
CA ASP A 130 -12.84 -13.57 -3.34
C ASP A 130 -12.60 -15.08 -3.58
N SER A 131 -12.01 -15.47 -4.71
CA SER A 131 -11.64 -16.86 -5.00
C SER A 131 -10.62 -17.42 -4.00
N LEU A 132 -9.56 -16.65 -3.68
CA LEU A 132 -8.52 -17.05 -2.71
C LEU A 132 -9.13 -17.25 -1.32
N VAL A 133 -9.91 -16.27 -0.84
CA VAL A 133 -10.53 -16.32 0.48
C VAL A 133 -11.53 -17.46 0.59
N ASN A 134 -12.31 -17.73 -0.47
CA ASN A 134 -13.24 -18.86 -0.49
C ASN A 134 -12.53 -20.22 -0.54
N THR A 135 -11.33 -20.28 -1.12
CA THR A 135 -10.53 -21.52 -1.21
C THR A 135 -9.84 -21.84 0.13
N MET A 136 -9.34 -20.82 0.83
CA MET A 136 -8.64 -20.96 2.11
C MET A 136 -9.22 -20.04 3.19
N PRO A 137 -10.49 -20.24 3.58
CA PRO A 137 -11.20 -19.35 4.51
C PRO A 137 -10.55 -19.32 5.90
N ASP A 138 -9.99 -20.43 6.35
CA ASP A 138 -9.31 -20.51 7.65
C ASP A 138 -8.00 -19.70 7.69
N ARG A 139 -7.35 -19.50 6.53
CA ARG A 139 -6.08 -18.78 6.42
C ARG A 139 -6.26 -17.30 6.05
N TYR A 140 -7.25 -16.97 5.22
CA TYR A 140 -7.40 -15.63 4.66
C TYR A 140 -8.77 -14.99 4.91
N GLY A 141 -9.69 -15.68 5.59
CA GLY A 141 -11.04 -15.19 5.87
C GLY A 141 -11.11 -13.94 6.75
N ASP A 142 -10.07 -13.64 7.51
CA ASP A 142 -9.90 -12.44 8.33
C ASP A 142 -9.10 -11.33 7.63
N ILE A 143 -8.64 -11.54 6.39
CA ILE A 143 -8.02 -10.49 5.57
C ILE A 143 -9.12 -9.77 4.76
N GLY A 144 -8.99 -8.44 4.63
CA GLY A 144 -9.88 -7.60 3.84
C GLY A 144 -9.23 -7.09 2.55
N LEU A 145 -10.05 -6.86 1.52
CA LEU A 145 -9.66 -6.09 0.34
C LEU A 145 -10.35 -4.73 0.38
N GLY A 146 -9.56 -3.67 0.21
CA GLY A 146 -10.04 -2.30 0.20
C GLY A 146 -9.52 -1.52 -1.01
N SER A 147 -10.15 -0.38 -1.25
CA SER A 147 -9.68 0.59 -2.26
C SER A 147 -9.43 1.95 -1.62
N VAL A 148 -8.42 2.64 -2.11
CA VAL A 148 -8.07 4.02 -1.74
C VAL A 148 -7.95 4.88 -3.00
N ASP A 149 -8.13 6.18 -2.83
CA ASP A 149 -7.89 7.15 -3.90
C ASP A 149 -6.39 7.30 -4.21
N ARG A 150 -6.11 7.95 -5.35
CA ARG A 150 -4.74 8.15 -5.85
C ARG A 150 -3.87 8.98 -4.89
N GLU A 151 -4.44 9.96 -4.20
CA GLU A 151 -3.67 10.83 -3.30
C GLU A 151 -3.25 10.09 -2.04
N THR A 152 -4.15 9.27 -1.48
CA THR A 152 -3.82 8.37 -0.36
C THR A 152 -2.72 7.38 -0.75
N MET A 153 -2.79 6.79 -1.95
CA MET A 153 -1.76 5.87 -2.42
C MET A 153 -0.41 6.57 -2.65
N LYS A 154 -0.42 7.77 -3.23
CA LYS A 154 0.80 8.57 -3.44
C LYS A 154 1.49 8.90 -2.12
N GLN A 155 0.71 9.21 -1.08
CA GLN A 155 1.21 9.43 0.27
C GLN A 155 1.93 8.20 0.84
N VAL A 156 1.41 6.99 0.60
CA VAL A 156 2.04 5.74 1.04
C VAL A 156 3.31 5.43 0.25
N LEU A 157 3.30 5.64 -1.08
CA LEU A 157 4.47 5.42 -1.94
C LEU A 157 5.64 6.37 -1.63
N LEU A 158 5.35 7.58 -1.14
CA LEU A 158 6.35 8.57 -0.74
C LEU A 158 6.74 8.47 0.73
N TYR A 159 6.30 7.44 1.44
CA TYR A 159 6.60 7.27 2.85
C TYR A 159 8.09 6.95 3.05
N ASP A 160 8.82 7.92 3.60
CA ASP A 160 10.19 7.75 4.07
C ASP A 160 10.17 7.72 5.60
N GLU A 161 10.70 6.65 6.19
CA GLU A 161 10.84 6.48 7.63
C GLU A 161 11.62 7.61 8.29
N ASN A 162 12.47 8.32 7.54
CA ASN A 162 13.29 9.42 8.02
C ASN A 162 12.60 10.79 7.98
N GLN A 163 11.40 10.91 7.39
CA GLN A 163 10.66 12.18 7.36
C GLN A 163 10.00 12.56 8.70
N GLY A 164 10.17 11.75 9.76
CA GLY A 164 9.78 12.10 11.11
C GLY A 164 10.61 13.22 11.76
N ASP A 165 11.75 13.62 11.19
CA ASP A 165 12.80 14.34 11.95
C ASP A 165 13.04 15.81 11.56
N LEU A 166 12.22 16.42 10.70
CA LEU A 166 12.44 17.83 10.28
C LEU A 166 11.43 18.86 10.81
N SER A 167 10.51 18.51 11.72
CA SER A 167 9.64 19.52 12.32
C SER A 167 9.22 19.33 13.78
N SER A 168 9.77 18.37 14.52
CA SER A 168 9.47 18.25 15.95
C SER A 168 10.64 17.66 16.71
N GLY A 169 11.46 18.53 17.32
CA GLY A 169 12.44 18.08 18.29
C GLY A 169 11.73 17.46 19.49
N GLY A 170 11.90 16.17 19.70
CA GLY A 170 11.31 15.46 20.84
C GLY A 170 12.01 14.14 21.11
N ASN A 171 12.71 14.07 22.24
CA ASN A 171 13.48 12.93 22.73
C ASN A 171 12.72 11.60 22.70
N VAL A 172 13.40 10.56 22.22
CA VAL A 172 13.00 9.15 22.35
C VAL A 172 13.30 8.68 23.77
N VAL A 173 12.27 8.50 24.59
CA VAL A 173 12.37 7.76 25.87
C VAL A 173 11.49 6.53 25.77
N GLY A 174 12.15 5.38 25.87
CA GLY A 174 11.49 4.09 25.96
C GLY A 174 10.82 3.87 27.32
N ALA A 175 9.80 3.03 27.29
CA ALA A 175 9.19 2.37 28.45
C ALA A 175 8.56 3.30 29.49
N ASN A 176 7.41 3.88 29.14
CA ASN A 176 6.17 3.81 29.90
C ASN A 176 5.12 4.65 29.16
N MET A 177 3.92 4.10 29.01
CA MET A 177 2.77 4.84 28.48
C MET A 177 2.55 6.10 29.32
N GLU A 178 2.68 7.27 28.71
CA GLU A 178 2.01 8.47 29.19
C GLU A 178 1.47 9.27 28.01
N GLU A 179 0.34 9.88 28.30
CA GLU A 179 -0.72 10.38 27.42
C GLU A 179 -0.32 11.70 26.75
N GLY A 180 -0.58 11.83 25.44
CA GLY A 180 -0.57 13.08 24.68
C GLY A 180 0.71 13.37 23.88
N ASP A 181 0.62 13.42 22.55
CA ASP A 181 0.44 14.68 21.79
C ASP A 181 0.51 14.40 20.27
N ASP A 182 -0.14 15.24 19.48
CA ASP A 182 -0.43 15.12 18.04
C ASP A 182 0.75 14.64 17.15
N MET A 183 0.81 13.34 16.85
CA MET A 183 1.62 12.84 15.73
C MET A 183 0.89 13.09 14.41
N LYS A 184 1.49 13.90 13.53
CA LYS A 184 0.90 14.30 12.24
C LYS A 184 0.85 13.10 11.28
N MET A 185 -0.37 12.68 10.99
CA MET A 185 -0.73 11.45 10.30
C MET A 185 -0.77 11.59 8.78
N VAL A 186 -0.17 10.65 8.06
CA VAL A 186 -0.31 10.49 6.60
C VAL A 186 -0.90 9.10 6.35
N ALA A 187 -2.10 9.03 5.75
CA ALA A 187 -2.94 7.82 5.77
C ALA A 187 -3.14 7.20 7.18
N GLY A 188 -3.00 8.00 8.25
CA GLY A 188 -3.28 7.56 9.62
C GLY A 188 -2.21 6.74 10.34
N MET A 189 -0.94 7.15 10.44
CA MET A 189 0.09 6.36 11.18
C MET A 189 1.01 7.20 12.06
N PRO A 190 1.22 6.79 13.33
CA PRO A 190 2.39 5.95 13.67
C PRO A 190 2.00 4.70 14.51
N PHE A 191 2.77 3.61 14.55
CA PHE A 191 3.98 3.49 15.39
C PHE A 191 4.89 2.30 15.01
N VAL A 192 6.18 2.47 15.33
CA VAL A 192 7.34 1.64 14.94
C VAL A 192 7.76 0.64 16.03
N ARG A 193 8.20 -0.57 15.66
CA ARG A 193 9.17 -1.30 16.51
C ARG A 193 10.10 -2.26 15.75
N THR A 194 11.39 -1.93 15.69
CA THR A 194 12.43 -2.79 16.27
C THR A 194 13.61 -1.92 16.73
N GLY A 195 14.13 -2.22 17.92
CA GLY A 195 15.15 -1.41 18.57
C GLY A 195 16.54 -1.58 17.99
N ALA A 196 17.31 -0.50 18.12
CA ALA A 196 18.77 -0.36 18.02
C ALA A 196 19.42 -0.57 16.64
N SER A 197 19.89 0.55 16.07
CA SER A 197 21.19 0.79 15.39
C SER A 197 21.58 -0.18 14.26
N ILE A 198 22.09 0.21 13.09
CA ILE A 198 23.17 1.14 12.73
C ILE A 198 23.06 1.34 11.20
N GLY A 199 23.39 2.52 10.67
CA GLY A 199 24.07 2.60 9.36
C GLY A 199 23.45 3.52 8.31
N TYR A 200 23.90 4.76 8.28
CA TYR A 200 23.82 5.66 7.13
C TYR A 200 24.49 5.04 5.88
N GLY A 201 23.89 5.30 4.72
CA GLY A 201 24.60 5.36 3.44
C GLY A 201 23.93 4.58 2.32
N PHE A 202 22.85 5.08 1.72
CA PHE A 202 22.44 4.54 0.41
C PHE A 202 21.72 5.47 -0.57
N LEU A 203 21.48 6.75 -0.29
CA LEU A 203 20.73 7.62 -1.23
C LEU A 203 21.46 8.90 -1.67
N SER A 204 22.80 8.87 -1.75
CA SER A 204 23.54 9.91 -2.47
C SER A 204 23.54 9.72 -4.00
N GLN A 205 22.80 8.76 -4.54
CA GLN A 205 22.70 8.55 -5.99
C GLN A 205 21.28 8.14 -6.40
N GLN A 206 20.40 9.12 -6.58
CA GLN A 206 19.39 9.04 -7.63
C GLN A 206 19.49 10.27 -8.53
N PRO A 207 19.25 10.12 -9.85
CA PRO A 207 19.53 11.15 -10.83
C PRO A 207 18.57 12.33 -10.65
N SER A 208 19.12 13.53 -10.63
CA SER A 208 18.34 14.76 -10.77
C SER A 208 17.61 14.74 -12.11
N PHE A 209 16.29 14.60 -12.10
CA PHE A 209 15.49 15.03 -13.24
C PHE A 209 15.52 16.57 -13.26
N TYR A 210 16.50 17.10 -13.97
CA TYR A 210 16.56 18.50 -14.36
C TYR A 210 15.44 18.72 -15.39
N HIS A 211 14.43 19.49 -15.00
CA HIS A 211 13.56 20.19 -15.95
C HIS A 211 13.62 21.68 -15.65
N GLY A 212 13.91 22.44 -16.70
CA GLY A 212 13.92 23.90 -16.72
C GLY A 212 15.07 24.38 -17.60
N ASP A 213 14.87 25.17 -18.63
CA ASP A 213 13.67 25.60 -19.36
C ASP A 213 14.31 26.30 -20.57
N ASP A 214 14.11 25.81 -21.78
CA ASP A 214 14.47 26.57 -22.97
C ASP A 214 13.43 27.67 -23.13
N ARG A 215 13.84 28.92 -22.90
CA ARG A 215 13.23 30.12 -23.51
C ARG A 215 14.13 31.36 -23.36
N ASP A 216 14.71 31.72 -24.50
CA ASP A 216 14.82 33.05 -25.12
C ASP A 216 15.34 34.24 -24.28
N ASP A 217 16.61 34.61 -24.54
CA ASP A 217 16.98 35.85 -25.26
C ASP A 217 18.42 35.73 -25.86
#